data_AF-A0A6I4ITN6-F1
#
_entry.id   AF-A0A6I4ITN6-F1
#
_cell.length_a   1.000
_cell.length_b   1.000
_cell.length_c   1.000
_cell.angle_alpha   90.00
_cell.angle_beta   90.00
_cell.angle_gamma   90.00
#
_symmetry.space_group_name_H-M   'P 1'
#
loop_
_entity.id
_entity.type
_entity.pdbx_description
1 polymer ?
#
loop_
_entity_poly.entity_id
_entity_poly.type
_entity_poly.pdbx_seq_one_letter_code
_entity_poly.pdbx_strand_id
1 'polypeptide(L)'
;MKRLFLCCFCLGLSYLQAQNNLFFNPEEEAVKDTVHTPSGNLPVIFFDFNPNERITFDKKITFSFNSNSGTSYTTSFLVNTNKGYMGMNKEMMEAMIGIEFPHNENVKVYYRLTHTNGKTYYYIELNGIKQVVNRLPMNEIAVDQTNMSVAKFNRNFSPTGNNLNVSSQNYNSQEYHNVSNATGHENFVYLSNQNETQLNPNSNPKTAGFLGLGYIYNDNKTQLVTRIENEEGSAEIENIENVSIRFDGSNYRKRENIVAEDHERVTNVKEDYLTKKQENINRATNSERTIANKEQEILNTESEMESKRKRAMNKYIEDGAPAEQNSRYALEGFDPKDDIEVKKLECEKRILIIEKKLDRMTNRNPDYTKLQEEKACLEIKIIDYKNAQEEMDQIQERNTNDSHKANVEKMNYYISNVIPNIVAKRC
;
A
#
# COMPACT_ATOMS: atom_id res chain seq x y z
N MET A 1 31.62 9.33 8.28
CA MET A 1 30.64 8.71 9.18
C MET A 1 29.24 9.18 8.80
N LYS A 2 28.51 8.40 7.99
CA LYS A 2 27.07 8.55 7.76
C LYS A 2 26.46 7.17 7.98
N ARG A 3 25.55 7.10 8.96
CA ARG A 3 25.02 5.87 9.57
C ARG A 3 23.88 5.29 8.72
N LEU A 4 23.77 3.98 8.85
CA LEU A 4 22.69 3.04 8.54
C LEU A 4 21.32 3.68 8.22
N PHE A 5 20.75 3.29 7.08
CA PHE A 5 19.31 3.20 6.83
C PHE A 5 19.05 1.79 6.30
N LEU A 6 18.75 0.86 7.19
CA LEU A 6 18.46 -0.54 6.90
C LEU A 6 17.23 -0.93 7.75
N CYS A 7 16.27 -1.63 7.14
CA CYS A 7 15.29 -2.55 7.78
C CYS A 7 13.96 -2.04 8.39
N CYS A 8 13.14 -1.22 7.72
CA CYS A 8 11.74 -1.02 8.20
C CYS A 8 10.61 -1.22 7.18
N PHE A 9 10.90 -1.68 5.95
CA PHE A 9 9.91 -1.62 4.86
C PHE A 9 9.07 -2.89 4.64
N CYS A 10 9.52 -4.07 5.11
CA CYS A 10 8.91 -5.35 4.69
C CYS A 10 7.65 -5.78 5.47
N LEU A 11 7.23 -5.07 6.52
CA LEU A 11 6.40 -5.67 7.58
C LEU A 11 5.10 -4.92 7.91
N GLY A 12 4.93 -3.67 7.44
CA GLY A 12 3.64 -2.97 7.53
C GLY A 12 2.56 -3.57 6.62
N LEU A 13 2.99 -4.24 5.52
CA LEU A 13 2.10 -4.87 4.54
C LEU A 13 1.60 -6.26 4.98
N SER A 14 2.36 -7.02 5.78
CA SER A 14 1.91 -8.32 6.31
C SER A 14 0.84 -8.17 7.39
N TYR A 15 0.93 -7.14 8.24
CA TYR A 15 -0.13 -6.81 9.20
C TYR A 15 -1.45 -6.40 8.52
N LEU A 16 -1.37 -5.68 7.40
CA LEU A 16 -2.56 -5.37 6.58
C LEU A 16 -3.21 -6.67 6.07
N GLN A 17 -2.42 -7.65 5.60
CA GLN A 17 -2.96 -8.95 5.19
C GLN A 17 -3.61 -9.75 6.34
N ALA A 18 -3.03 -9.76 7.54
CA ALA A 18 -3.64 -10.41 8.72
C ALA A 18 -4.93 -9.72 9.19
N GLN A 19 -5.09 -8.42 8.92
CA GLN A 19 -6.35 -7.69 9.15
C GLN A 19 -7.47 -8.06 8.19
N ASN A 20 -7.19 -8.62 7.00
CA ASN A 20 -8.24 -9.24 6.20
C ASN A 20 -8.88 -10.40 6.97
N ASN A 21 -8.10 -11.20 7.68
CA ASN A 21 -8.61 -12.33 8.46
C ASN A 21 -9.39 -11.90 9.71
N LEU A 22 -9.14 -10.70 10.22
CA LEU A 22 -9.85 -10.12 11.38
C LEU A 22 -11.15 -9.43 10.98
N PHE A 23 -11.17 -8.77 9.81
CA PHE A 23 -12.22 -7.78 9.48
C PHE A 23 -12.79 -7.87 8.06
N PHE A 24 -12.30 -8.74 7.18
CA PHE A 24 -12.82 -8.94 5.81
C PHE A 24 -12.80 -10.40 5.37
N ASN A 25 -13.95 -11.07 5.47
CA ASN A 25 -14.23 -12.21 4.61
C ASN A 25 -14.78 -11.68 3.26
N PRO A 26 -14.11 -11.92 2.11
CA PRO A 26 -14.58 -11.45 0.80
C PRO A 26 -15.90 -12.09 0.33
N GLU A 27 -16.39 -13.15 0.98
CA GLU A 27 -17.63 -13.82 0.58
C GLU A 27 -18.94 -13.22 1.15
N GLU A 28 -18.90 -12.21 2.01
CA GLU A 28 -20.11 -11.75 2.72
C GLU A 28 -20.47 -10.28 2.45
N GLU A 29 -20.93 -10.02 1.23
CA GLU A 29 -21.80 -8.88 0.92
C GLU A 29 -23.13 -9.05 1.66
N ALA A 30 -23.36 -8.32 2.77
CA ALA A 30 -24.69 -7.79 3.19
C ALA A 30 -24.82 -7.42 4.69
N VAL A 31 -23.78 -7.51 5.54
CA VAL A 31 -23.98 -7.13 6.96
C VAL A 31 -24.02 -5.60 7.10
N LYS A 32 -25.24 -5.04 7.18
CA LYS A 32 -25.46 -3.63 7.51
C LYS A 32 -25.40 -3.45 9.03
N ASP A 33 -24.54 -2.54 9.49
CA ASP A 33 -24.51 -2.16 10.90
C ASP A 33 -25.88 -1.62 11.32
N THR A 34 -26.26 -1.91 12.57
CA THR A 34 -27.50 -1.38 13.18
C THR A 34 -27.18 -0.79 14.53
N VAL A 35 -27.88 0.29 14.87
CA VAL A 35 -27.80 0.93 16.17
C VAL A 35 -29.01 0.49 16.96
N HIS A 36 -28.78 -0.07 18.15
CA HIS A 36 -29.86 -0.31 19.10
C HIS A 36 -30.22 1.01 19.79
N THR A 37 -31.45 1.45 19.60
CA THR A 37 -32.02 2.61 20.30
C THR A 37 -33.15 2.13 21.22
N PRO A 38 -33.58 2.93 22.21
CA PRO A 38 -34.79 2.64 22.98
C PRO A 38 -36.04 2.43 22.11
N SER A 39 -36.05 2.97 20.88
CA SER A 39 -37.09 2.84 19.87
C SER A 39 -36.93 1.66 18.90
N GLY A 40 -35.91 0.82 19.07
CA GLY A 40 -35.61 -0.34 18.22
C GLY A 40 -34.30 -0.22 17.44
N ASN A 41 -34.12 -1.09 16.45
CA ASN A 41 -32.88 -1.19 15.68
C ASN A 41 -32.96 -0.34 14.42
N LEU A 42 -32.08 0.66 14.32
CA LEU A 42 -32.02 1.53 13.15
C LEU A 42 -30.84 1.12 12.25
N PRO A 43 -31.05 0.94 10.95
CA PRO A 43 -29.96 0.71 10.01
C PRO A 43 -29.13 1.98 9.89
N VAL A 44 -27.85 1.77 9.72
CA VAL A 44 -26.88 2.86 9.64
C VAL A 44 -26.95 3.49 8.25
N ILE A 45 -27.03 4.82 8.22
CA ILE A 45 -27.08 5.60 6.98
C ILE A 45 -25.69 6.15 6.69
N PHE A 46 -25.13 5.79 5.53
CA PHE A 46 -23.90 6.37 5.04
C PHE A 46 -24.18 7.66 4.27
N PHE A 47 -23.42 8.71 4.56
CA PHE A 47 -23.45 9.93 3.77
C PHE A 47 -22.38 9.88 2.67
N ASP A 48 -22.69 10.49 1.53
CA ASP A 48 -21.71 10.68 0.47
C ASP A 48 -20.62 11.65 0.92
N PHE A 49 -19.37 11.32 0.58
CA PHE A 49 -18.23 12.15 0.91
C PHE A 49 -18.23 13.44 0.06
N ASN A 50 -18.24 14.58 0.75
CA ASN A 50 -18.08 15.90 0.14
C ASN A 50 -16.62 16.38 0.25
N PRO A 51 -15.88 16.48 -0.88
CA PRO A 51 -14.48 16.91 -0.87
C PRO A 51 -14.29 18.35 -0.39
N ASN A 52 -15.31 19.19 -0.53
CA ASN A 52 -15.24 20.63 -0.27
C ASN A 52 -15.56 20.98 1.19
N GLU A 53 -15.72 19.97 2.04
CA GLU A 53 -16.04 20.16 3.44
C GLU A 53 -14.84 20.70 4.22
N ARG A 54 -15.12 21.60 5.17
CA ARG A 54 -14.18 21.93 6.24
C ARG A 54 -14.26 20.89 7.34
N ILE A 55 -13.20 20.12 7.48
CA ILE A 55 -13.11 19.04 8.45
C ILE A 55 -12.36 19.56 9.67
N THR A 56 -12.94 19.34 10.86
CA THR A 56 -12.28 19.63 12.14
C THR A 56 -12.09 18.34 12.89
N PHE A 57 -10.87 18.09 13.37
CA PHE A 57 -10.56 16.97 14.26
C PHE A 57 -10.43 17.49 15.68
N ASP A 58 -11.09 16.81 16.61
CA ASP A 58 -11.15 17.15 18.03
C ASP A 58 -10.28 16.25 18.90
N LYS A 59 -9.83 15.10 18.37
CA LYS A 59 -8.89 14.21 19.05
C LYS A 59 -7.67 13.92 18.18
N LYS A 60 -6.51 13.81 18.83
CA LYS A 60 -5.30 13.20 18.26
C LYS A 60 -4.95 11.99 19.12
N ILE A 61 -4.90 10.83 18.51
CA ILE A 61 -4.58 9.56 19.17
C ILE A 61 -3.17 9.17 18.73
N THR A 62 -2.27 9.08 19.69
CA THR A 62 -0.93 8.53 19.50
C THR A 62 -0.95 7.07 19.87
N PHE A 63 -0.36 6.23 19.04
CA PHE A 63 -0.29 4.79 19.27
C PHE A 63 1.12 4.27 18.97
N SER A 64 1.46 3.17 19.63
CA SER A 64 2.64 2.38 19.34
C SER A 64 2.22 1.10 18.60
N PHE A 65 3.13 0.62 17.78
CA PHE A 65 3.02 -0.67 17.13
C PHE A 65 4.31 -1.44 17.39
N ASN A 66 4.18 -2.71 17.74
CA ASN A 66 5.29 -3.64 17.94
C ASN A 66 4.99 -4.93 17.17
N SER A 67 5.75 -5.21 16.12
CA SER A 67 5.65 -6.47 15.39
C SER A 67 6.42 -7.59 16.09
N ASN A 68 5.96 -8.82 15.92
CA ASN A 68 6.67 -10.01 16.39
C ASN A 68 8.01 -10.22 15.67
N SER A 69 8.20 -9.58 14.52
CA SER A 69 9.45 -9.50 13.76
C SER A 69 10.43 -8.42 14.25
N GLY A 70 10.11 -7.71 15.34
CA GLY A 70 11.01 -6.76 16.00
C GLY A 70 10.95 -5.33 15.47
N THR A 71 9.97 -4.99 14.63
CA THR A 71 9.73 -3.61 14.18
C THR A 71 8.87 -2.89 15.20
N SER A 72 9.27 -1.68 15.58
CA SER A 72 8.40 -0.81 16.37
C SER A 72 8.37 0.61 15.82
N TYR A 73 7.18 1.21 15.85
CA TYR A 73 7.02 2.62 15.54
C TYR A 73 5.95 3.25 16.44
N THR A 74 6.03 4.57 16.56
CA THR A 74 5.04 5.37 17.28
C THR A 74 4.62 6.51 16.37
N THR A 75 3.32 6.64 16.14
CA THR A 75 2.75 7.69 15.28
C THR A 75 1.37 8.09 15.81
N SER A 76 0.70 8.99 15.11
CA SER A 76 -0.61 9.50 15.51
C SER A 76 -1.60 9.51 14.35
N PHE A 77 -2.88 9.49 14.69
CA PHE A 77 -3.97 9.83 13.78
C PHE A 77 -4.95 10.79 14.46
N LEU A 78 -5.74 11.47 13.63
CA LEU A 78 -6.73 12.44 14.03
C LEU A 78 -8.12 11.83 13.97
N VAL A 79 -8.99 12.19 14.91
CA VAL A 79 -10.38 11.75 14.95
C VAL A 79 -11.29 12.97 15.06
N ASN A 80 -12.35 12.97 14.25
CA ASN A 80 -13.52 13.82 14.41
C ASN A 80 -14.61 12.97 15.07
N THR A 81 -14.77 13.08 16.38
CA THR A 81 -15.69 12.24 17.17
C THR A 81 -17.16 12.50 16.83
N ASN A 82 -17.48 13.72 16.36
CA ASN A 82 -18.84 14.06 15.93
C ASN A 82 -19.22 13.34 14.63
N LYS A 83 -18.33 13.37 13.63
CA LYS A 83 -18.57 12.80 12.30
C LYS A 83 -18.02 11.39 12.08
N GLY A 84 -17.23 10.86 13.00
CA GLY A 84 -16.54 9.57 12.82
C GLY A 84 -15.44 9.59 11.76
N TYR A 85 -14.93 10.77 11.37
CA TYR A 85 -13.85 10.85 10.37
C TYR A 85 -12.50 10.60 11.01
N MET A 86 -11.61 9.99 10.23
CA MET A 86 -10.26 9.68 10.67
C MET A 86 -9.29 10.32 9.68
N GLY A 87 -8.24 10.97 10.18
CA GLY A 87 -7.34 11.76 9.36
C GLY A 87 -5.89 11.56 9.70
N MET A 88 -5.03 11.71 8.70
CA MET A 88 -3.59 11.82 8.87
C MET A 88 -3.07 12.93 7.98
N ASN A 89 -2.18 13.77 8.51
CA ASN A 89 -1.41 14.67 7.66
C ASN A 89 -0.22 13.91 7.03
N LYS A 90 0.51 14.56 6.11
CA LYS A 90 1.71 13.99 5.47
C LYS A 90 2.65 13.37 6.49
N GLU A 91 3.11 14.13 7.49
CA GLU A 91 4.09 13.68 8.48
C GLU A 91 3.62 12.43 9.26
N MET A 92 2.36 12.38 9.68
CA MET A 92 1.76 11.22 10.36
C MET A 92 1.76 9.99 9.45
N MET A 93 1.40 10.17 8.17
CA MET A 93 1.46 9.09 7.20
C MET A 93 2.91 8.64 6.97
N GLU A 94 3.86 9.55 6.77
CA GLU A 94 5.28 9.25 6.53
C GLU A 94 5.92 8.52 7.72
N ALA A 95 5.64 8.98 8.95
CA ALA A 95 6.13 8.36 10.18
C ALA A 95 5.61 6.92 10.34
N MET A 96 4.43 6.64 9.78
CA MET A 96 3.78 5.35 9.85
C MET A 96 4.25 4.38 8.76
N ILE A 97 4.35 4.83 7.51
CA ILE A 97 4.79 3.98 6.40
C ILE A 97 6.31 3.92 6.27
N GLY A 98 7.05 4.82 6.94
CA GLY A 98 8.50 4.93 6.83
C GLY A 98 8.98 5.43 5.47
N ILE A 99 8.09 6.03 4.67
CA ILE A 99 8.34 6.54 3.32
C ILE A 99 8.04 8.03 3.30
N GLU A 100 8.94 8.81 2.72
CA GLU A 100 8.63 10.19 2.36
C GLU A 100 7.70 10.21 1.14
N PHE A 101 6.52 10.80 1.26
CA PHE A 101 5.65 11.06 0.13
C PHE A 101 6.28 12.11 -0.78
N PRO A 102 6.05 12.01 -2.11
CA PRO A 102 6.53 13.01 -3.05
C PRO A 102 6.09 14.41 -2.64
N HIS A 103 7.06 15.32 -2.63
CA HIS A 103 6.83 16.73 -2.41
C HIS A 103 7.61 17.53 -3.46
N ASN A 104 7.24 17.37 -4.72
CA ASN A 104 7.84 18.06 -5.85
C ASN A 104 6.79 18.79 -6.69
N GLU A 105 7.22 19.46 -7.75
CA GLU A 105 6.35 20.26 -8.62
C GLU A 105 5.25 19.43 -9.30
N ASN A 106 5.49 18.13 -9.50
CA ASN A 106 4.56 17.23 -10.20
C ASN A 106 3.55 16.57 -9.26
N VAL A 107 3.96 16.23 -8.03
CA VAL A 107 3.11 15.51 -7.07
C VAL A 107 3.38 16.01 -5.65
N LYS A 108 2.30 16.37 -4.94
CA LYS A 108 2.31 16.62 -3.50
C LYS A 108 1.15 15.90 -2.82
N VAL A 109 1.43 15.22 -1.72
CA VAL A 109 0.40 14.60 -0.85
C VAL A 109 0.29 15.40 0.44
N TYR A 110 -0.93 15.77 0.83
CA TYR A 110 -1.15 16.63 1.99
C TYR A 110 -1.84 15.92 3.14
N TYR A 111 -2.96 15.26 2.84
CA TYR A 111 -3.82 14.66 3.85
C TYR A 111 -4.42 13.36 3.34
N ARG A 112 -4.67 12.47 4.28
CA ARG A 112 -5.49 11.28 4.14
C ARG A 112 -6.70 11.40 5.06
N LEU A 113 -7.85 10.98 4.56
CA LEU A 113 -9.12 10.97 5.28
C LEU A 113 -9.86 9.67 5.05
N THR A 114 -10.21 8.96 6.11
CA THR A 114 -11.19 7.87 6.07
C THR A 114 -12.55 8.42 6.46
N HIS A 115 -13.53 8.25 5.57
CA HIS A 115 -14.91 8.69 5.77
C HIS A 115 -15.73 7.58 6.46
N THR A 116 -16.92 7.91 6.96
CA THR A 116 -17.82 6.97 7.65
C THR A 116 -18.29 5.79 6.80
N ASN A 117 -18.20 5.89 5.48
CA ASN A 117 -18.48 4.77 4.57
C ASN A 117 -17.30 3.79 4.46
N GLY A 118 -16.24 3.99 5.23
CA GLY A 118 -15.00 3.22 5.21
C GLY A 118 -14.05 3.59 4.06
N LYS A 119 -14.48 4.43 3.10
CA LYS A 119 -13.60 4.80 1.98
C LYS A 119 -12.53 5.78 2.44
N THR A 120 -11.32 5.54 1.98
CA THR A 120 -10.17 6.44 2.16
C THR A 120 -10.06 7.41 0.99
N TYR A 121 -9.76 8.66 1.29
CA TYR A 121 -9.53 9.74 0.34
C TYR A 121 -8.20 10.42 0.62
N TYR A 122 -7.49 10.76 -0.44
CA TYR A 122 -6.22 11.45 -0.40
C TYR A 122 -6.36 12.82 -1.05
N TYR A 123 -5.96 13.83 -0.30
CA TYR A 123 -5.86 15.20 -0.76
C TYR A 123 -4.47 15.42 -1.32
N ILE A 124 -4.40 15.57 -2.64
CA ILE A 124 -3.15 15.69 -3.39
C ILE A 124 -3.17 16.88 -4.33
N GLU A 125 -2.00 17.25 -4.81
CA GLU A 125 -1.81 18.18 -5.93
C GLU A 125 -0.98 17.49 -7.00
N LEU A 126 -1.55 17.36 -8.20
CA LEU A 126 -0.84 16.85 -9.37
C LEU A 126 -0.65 18.00 -10.36
N ASN A 127 0.60 18.30 -10.72
CA ASN A 127 0.96 19.35 -11.67
C ASN A 127 0.26 20.70 -11.35
N GLY A 128 0.26 21.09 -10.07
CA GLY A 128 -0.39 22.32 -9.59
C GLY A 128 -1.92 22.25 -9.43
N ILE A 129 -2.56 21.12 -9.76
CA ILE A 129 -4.02 20.95 -9.62
C ILE A 129 -4.35 20.17 -8.36
N LYS A 130 -5.02 20.83 -7.41
CA LYS A 130 -5.52 20.23 -6.17
C LYS A 130 -6.75 19.36 -6.44
N GLN A 131 -6.66 18.09 -6.04
CA GLN A 131 -7.73 17.12 -6.22
C GLN A 131 -7.81 16.15 -5.05
N VAL A 132 -9.01 15.63 -4.82
CA VAL A 132 -9.24 14.51 -3.91
C VAL A 132 -9.40 13.26 -4.73
N VAL A 133 -8.56 12.27 -4.44
CA VAL A 133 -8.60 10.96 -5.09
C VAL A 133 -8.85 9.90 -4.04
N ASN A 134 -9.64 8.89 -4.36
CA ASN A 134 -9.82 7.70 -3.53
C ASN A 134 -8.66 6.69 -3.67
N ARG A 135 -7.68 7.00 -4.53
CA ARG A 135 -6.48 6.19 -4.77
C ARG A 135 -5.31 7.10 -5.16
N LEU A 136 -4.19 6.96 -4.48
CA LEU A 136 -2.96 7.64 -4.89
C LEU A 136 -2.49 7.09 -6.25
N PRO A 137 -1.97 7.92 -7.16
CA PRO A 137 -1.40 7.49 -8.44
C PRO A 137 -0.05 6.75 -8.30
N MET A 138 0.36 6.44 -7.07
CA MET A 138 1.51 5.58 -6.78
C MET A 138 0.96 4.20 -6.41
N ASN A 139 1.21 3.22 -7.27
CA ASN A 139 0.55 1.91 -7.28
C ASN A 139 0.82 0.98 -6.07
N GLU A 140 1.51 1.43 -5.03
CA GLU A 140 2.05 0.53 -4.00
C GLU A 140 1.71 0.93 -2.56
N ILE A 141 1.00 2.02 -2.35
CA ILE A 141 0.69 2.47 -0.99
C ILE A 141 -0.71 1.97 -0.61
N ALA A 142 -0.76 0.72 -0.16
CA ALA A 142 -1.90 0.22 0.62
C ALA A 142 -1.89 0.95 1.97
N VAL A 143 -2.42 2.17 2.03
CA VAL A 143 -2.78 2.76 3.32
C VAL A 143 -4.20 2.31 3.62
N ASP A 144 -4.30 1.38 4.57
CA ASP A 144 -5.49 0.95 5.31
C ASP A 144 -6.31 -0.21 4.77
N GLN A 145 -6.41 -1.23 5.63
CA GLN A 145 -7.47 -2.23 5.70
C GLN A 145 -8.14 -2.22 7.09
N THR A 146 -8.16 -1.05 7.76
CA THR A 146 -8.37 -0.97 9.22
C THR A 146 -9.81 -0.75 9.66
N ASN A 147 -10.78 -0.89 8.76
CA ASN A 147 -12.18 -0.66 9.09
C ASN A 147 -12.85 -1.89 9.76
N MET A 148 -12.70 -2.05 11.07
CA MET A 148 -13.60 -2.82 11.95
C MET A 148 -15.06 -2.29 12.03
N SER A 149 -16.01 -3.01 11.44
CA SER A 149 -17.45 -2.81 11.66
C SER A 149 -17.89 -3.39 13.01
N VAL A 150 -18.88 -2.77 13.67
CA VAL A 150 -19.45 -3.25 14.94
C VAL A 150 -20.11 -4.62 14.76
N ALA A 151 -20.88 -4.80 13.68
CA ALA A 151 -21.52 -6.07 13.39
C ALA A 151 -20.49 -7.20 13.16
N LYS A 152 -19.37 -6.89 12.50
CA LYS A 152 -18.26 -7.85 12.31
C LYS A 152 -17.57 -8.17 13.63
N PHE A 153 -17.28 -7.15 14.43
CA PHE A 153 -16.70 -7.33 15.76
C PHE A 153 -17.59 -8.26 16.61
N ASN A 154 -18.88 -7.97 16.71
CA ASN A 154 -19.82 -8.77 17.52
C ASN A 154 -20.02 -10.20 17.00
N ARG A 155 -19.82 -10.45 15.70
CA ARG A 155 -19.92 -11.79 15.12
C ARG A 155 -18.68 -12.64 15.40
N ASN A 156 -17.51 -12.01 15.39
CA ASN A 156 -16.23 -12.73 15.42
C ASN A 156 -15.64 -12.79 16.83
N PHE A 157 -15.84 -11.75 17.63
CA PHE A 157 -15.22 -11.61 18.94
C PHE A 157 -16.20 -11.90 20.07
N SER A 158 -15.72 -12.63 21.07
CA SER A 158 -16.45 -12.90 22.30
C SER A 158 -15.68 -12.36 23.51
N PRO A 159 -16.35 -11.77 24.51
CA PRO A 159 -15.69 -11.32 25.72
C PRO A 159 -15.15 -12.52 26.49
N THR A 160 -13.91 -12.43 26.99
CA THR A 160 -13.31 -13.48 27.82
C THR A 160 -13.71 -13.38 29.29
N GLY A 161 -14.25 -12.23 29.71
CA GLY A 161 -14.52 -11.90 31.11
C GLY A 161 -13.30 -11.34 31.85
N ASN A 162 -12.13 -11.32 31.21
CA ASN A 162 -10.92 -10.72 31.76
C ASN A 162 -10.90 -9.21 31.52
N ASN A 163 -10.36 -8.47 32.48
CA ASN A 163 -10.05 -7.05 32.32
C ASN A 163 -8.55 -6.85 32.51
N LEU A 164 -7.97 -6.01 31.67
CA LEU A 164 -6.56 -5.65 31.73
C LEU A 164 -6.43 -4.13 31.77
N ASN A 165 -5.50 -3.62 32.58
CA ASN A 165 -5.08 -2.24 32.47
C ASN A 165 -4.10 -2.15 31.30
N VAL A 166 -4.55 -1.54 30.22
CA VAL A 166 -3.83 -1.40 28.95
C VAL A 166 -3.42 0.05 28.79
N SER A 167 -2.33 0.29 28.05
CA SER A 167 -1.67 1.56 27.72
C SER A 167 -0.89 2.20 28.85
N SER A 168 -0.02 3.15 28.47
CA SER A 168 0.58 4.11 29.38
C SER A 168 -0.45 4.97 30.15
N GLN A 169 -1.72 5.00 29.72
CA GLN A 169 -2.82 5.68 30.41
C GLN A 169 -3.62 4.77 31.37
N ASN A 170 -3.27 3.49 31.49
CA ASN A 170 -3.93 2.51 32.38
C ASN A 170 -5.45 2.40 32.18
N TYR A 171 -5.91 2.32 30.93
CA TYR A 171 -7.30 2.05 30.62
C TYR A 171 -7.70 0.65 31.08
N ASN A 172 -8.64 0.56 32.02
CA ASN A 172 -9.28 -0.70 32.36
C ASN A 172 -10.12 -1.16 31.16
N SER A 173 -9.64 -2.21 30.48
CA SER A 173 -10.14 -2.66 29.19
C SER A 173 -10.61 -4.11 29.27
N GLN A 174 -11.83 -4.37 28.83
CA GLN A 174 -12.38 -5.72 28.68
C GLN A 174 -11.71 -6.40 27.49
N GLU A 175 -11.22 -7.61 27.73
CA GLU A 175 -10.63 -8.45 26.70
C GLU A 175 -11.71 -9.19 25.91
N TYR A 176 -11.56 -9.16 24.60
CA TYR A 176 -12.35 -9.90 23.63
C TYR A 176 -11.41 -10.76 22.79
N HIS A 177 -11.85 -11.98 22.50
CA HIS A 177 -11.04 -13.00 21.84
C HIS A 177 -11.75 -13.58 20.62
N ASN A 178 -10.97 -13.92 19.61
CA ASN A 178 -11.35 -14.70 18.43
C ASN A 178 -10.20 -15.63 18.02
N VAL A 179 -10.51 -16.75 17.37
CA VAL A 179 -9.52 -17.56 16.66
C VAL A 179 -9.66 -17.32 15.15
N SER A 180 -8.58 -16.89 14.51
CA SER A 180 -8.52 -16.67 13.05
C SER A 180 -8.91 -17.94 12.31
N ASN A 181 -9.96 -17.88 11.49
CA ASN A 181 -10.38 -19.03 10.68
C ASN A 181 -9.34 -19.41 9.61
N ALA A 182 -8.50 -18.47 9.18
CA ALA A 182 -7.51 -18.69 8.13
C ALA A 182 -6.19 -19.26 8.69
N THR A 183 -5.78 -18.81 9.87
CA THR A 183 -4.44 -19.11 10.41
C THR A 183 -4.47 -19.91 11.71
N GLY A 184 -5.64 -20.03 12.35
CA GLY A 184 -5.80 -20.73 13.64
C GLY A 184 -5.20 -19.99 14.84
N HIS A 185 -4.65 -18.78 14.63
CA HIS A 185 -4.06 -17.97 15.69
C HIS A 185 -5.12 -17.23 16.51
N GLU A 186 -4.85 -17.09 17.81
CA GLU A 186 -5.67 -16.29 18.72
C GLU A 186 -5.45 -14.80 18.45
N ASN A 187 -6.54 -14.05 18.48
CA ASN A 187 -6.58 -12.61 18.30
C ASN A 187 -7.29 -11.99 19.49
N PHE A 188 -6.72 -10.90 20.00
CA PHE A 188 -7.26 -10.17 21.14
C PHE A 188 -7.54 -8.72 20.80
N VAL A 189 -8.67 -8.23 21.30
CA VAL A 189 -9.07 -6.82 21.21
C VAL A 189 -9.47 -6.35 22.61
N TYR A 190 -8.93 -5.21 23.02
CA TYR A 190 -9.16 -4.64 24.35
C TYR A 190 -10.04 -3.40 24.24
N LEU A 191 -11.19 -3.44 24.90
CA LEU A 191 -12.21 -2.37 24.86
C LEU A 191 -12.37 -1.70 26.22
N SER A 192 -12.06 -0.41 26.30
CA SER A 192 -12.31 0.41 27.50
C SER A 192 -13.56 1.26 27.33
N ASN A 193 -14.37 1.41 28.39
CA ASN A 193 -15.54 2.28 28.37
C ASN A 193 -15.11 3.75 28.38
N GLN A 194 -15.74 4.58 27.54
CA GLN A 194 -15.44 6.01 27.46
C GLN A 194 -16.65 6.81 27.90
N ASN A 195 -16.67 7.23 29.17
CA ASN A 195 -17.78 8.01 29.71
C ASN A 195 -17.76 9.47 29.24
N GLU A 196 -16.57 10.01 28.93
CA GLU A 196 -16.37 11.42 28.57
C GLU A 196 -16.49 11.70 27.07
N THR A 197 -16.43 10.67 26.23
CA THR A 197 -16.56 10.79 24.78
C THR A 197 -17.82 10.07 24.34
N GLN A 198 -18.79 10.80 23.80
CA GLN A 198 -20.00 10.23 23.23
C GLN A 198 -19.97 10.38 21.71
N LEU A 199 -19.69 9.29 21.00
CA LEU A 199 -19.95 9.23 19.57
C LEU A 199 -21.45 9.32 19.32
N ASN A 200 -21.85 10.09 18.31
CA ASN A 200 -23.24 10.09 17.85
C ASN A 200 -23.56 8.74 17.20
N PRO A 201 -24.47 7.95 17.79
CA PRO A 201 -24.74 6.60 17.31
C PRO A 201 -25.37 6.59 15.91
N ASN A 202 -26.15 7.64 15.56
CA ASN A 202 -26.87 7.73 14.29
C ASN A 202 -25.99 8.11 13.09
N SER A 203 -24.76 8.57 13.32
CA SER A 203 -23.82 8.97 12.25
C SER A 203 -22.55 8.12 12.19
N ASN A 204 -22.24 7.31 13.22
CA ASN A 204 -20.90 6.77 13.45
C ASN A 204 -20.78 5.27 13.75
N PRO A 205 -21.24 4.32 12.93
CA PRO A 205 -20.90 2.92 13.17
C PRO A 205 -20.09 2.39 12.00
N LYS A 206 -18.87 2.91 11.92
CA LYS A 206 -17.56 2.38 11.48
C LYS A 206 -16.60 3.52 11.90
N THR A 207 -15.52 3.41 12.65
CA THR A 207 -14.63 2.31 13.01
C THR A 207 -13.70 2.79 14.12
N ALA A 208 -13.08 1.88 14.87
CA ALA A 208 -11.84 2.18 15.57
C ALA A 208 -10.71 2.45 14.56
N GLY A 209 -10.43 3.74 14.32
CA GLY A 209 -9.17 4.33 13.80
C GLY A 209 -8.27 3.51 12.89
N PHE A 210 -6.98 3.78 13.06
CA PHE A 210 -5.90 3.17 12.31
C PHE A 210 -5.42 1.92 13.05
N LEU A 211 -5.07 0.86 12.32
CA LEU A 211 -4.83 -0.51 12.81
C LEU A 211 -6.00 -1.15 13.60
N GLY A 212 -7.20 -0.59 13.54
CA GLY A 212 -8.33 -1.04 14.37
C GLY A 212 -8.35 -0.41 15.77
N LEU A 213 -7.46 0.55 16.08
CA LEU A 213 -7.44 1.30 17.33
C LEU A 213 -8.33 2.54 17.23
N GLY A 214 -9.04 2.94 18.28
CA GLY A 214 -9.90 4.13 18.25
C GLY A 214 -11.30 3.86 18.79
N TYR A 215 -12.26 4.75 18.52
CA TYR A 215 -13.58 4.65 19.12
C TYR A 215 -14.52 3.72 18.33
N ILE A 216 -15.27 2.91 19.05
CA ILE A 216 -16.34 2.05 18.52
C ILE A 216 -17.62 2.29 19.31
N TYR A 217 -18.77 2.25 18.64
CA TYR A 217 -20.07 2.26 19.31
C TYR A 217 -20.58 0.81 19.45
N ASN A 218 -20.44 0.24 20.62
CA ASN A 218 -20.82 -1.14 20.92
C ASN A 218 -21.57 -1.22 22.26
N ASP A 219 -22.53 -2.13 22.38
CA ASP A 219 -23.40 -2.27 23.55
C ASP A 219 -24.07 -0.95 24.00
N ASN A 220 -24.57 -0.16 23.05
CA ASN A 220 -25.22 1.15 23.27
C ASN A 220 -24.36 2.21 23.96
N LYS A 221 -23.04 2.07 23.90
CA LYS A 221 -22.10 3.04 24.46
C LYS A 221 -20.89 3.23 23.55
N THR A 222 -20.21 4.34 23.75
CA THR A 222 -18.89 4.55 23.13
C THR A 222 -17.85 3.80 23.94
N GLN A 223 -17.09 2.96 23.26
CA GLN A 223 -15.93 2.27 23.79
C GLN A 223 -14.69 2.68 22.98
N LEU A 224 -13.53 2.54 23.59
CA LEU A 224 -12.23 2.77 22.97
C LEU A 224 -11.54 1.43 22.81
N VAL A 225 -11.16 1.09 21.59
CA VAL A 225 -10.23 0.01 21.31
C VAL A 225 -8.84 0.51 21.69
N THR A 226 -8.35 0.04 22.83
CA THR A 226 -7.09 0.49 23.44
C THR A 226 -5.90 -0.30 22.92
N ARG A 227 -6.09 -1.58 22.59
CA ARG A 227 -5.06 -2.48 22.08
C ARG A 227 -5.65 -3.58 21.23
N ILE A 228 -4.84 -4.02 20.26
CA ILE A 228 -5.10 -5.20 19.44
C ILE A 228 -3.85 -6.06 19.44
N GLU A 229 -4.03 -7.38 19.56
CA GLU A 229 -2.97 -8.38 19.42
C GLU A 229 -3.39 -9.44 18.41
N ASN A 230 -2.45 -9.85 17.56
CA ASN A 230 -2.63 -10.93 16.60
C ASN A 230 -1.28 -11.60 16.29
N GLU A 231 -1.29 -12.52 15.32
CA GLU A 231 -0.11 -13.27 14.87
C GLU A 231 1.08 -12.41 14.42
N GLU A 232 0.82 -11.19 13.94
CA GLU A 232 1.84 -10.29 13.40
C GLU A 232 2.40 -9.31 14.45
N GLY A 233 1.69 -9.09 15.55
CA GLY A 233 2.15 -8.25 16.65
C GLY A 233 1.04 -7.57 17.43
N SER A 234 1.40 -6.47 18.08
CA SER A 234 0.50 -5.67 18.92
C SER A 234 0.50 -4.19 18.51
N ALA A 235 -0.68 -3.58 18.59
CA ALA A 235 -0.86 -2.14 18.43
C ALA A 235 -1.59 -1.61 19.67
N GLU A 236 -1.15 -0.48 20.21
CA GLU A 236 -1.64 0.03 21.50
C GLU A 236 -1.71 1.56 21.50
N ILE A 237 -2.80 2.12 22.02
CA ILE A 237 -2.94 3.57 22.20
C ILE A 237 -2.02 4.00 23.34
N GLU A 238 -1.20 5.03 23.11
CA GLU A 238 -0.31 5.60 24.11
C GLU A 238 -0.87 6.88 24.72
N ASN A 239 -1.52 7.70 23.90
CA ASN A 239 -2.02 8.99 24.37
C ASN A 239 -3.21 9.47 23.53
N ILE A 240 -4.14 10.17 24.18
CA ILE A 240 -5.26 10.85 23.53
C ILE A 240 -5.21 12.32 23.95
N GLU A 241 -5.07 13.20 22.97
CA GLU A 241 -5.02 14.65 23.16
C GLU A 241 -6.28 15.30 22.59
N ASN A 242 -6.84 16.28 23.31
CA ASN A 242 -7.84 17.19 22.75
C ASN A 242 -7.15 18.18 21.82
N VAL A 243 -7.60 18.27 20.58
CA VAL A 243 -7.00 19.14 19.56
C VAL A 243 -8.07 19.96 18.83
N SER A 244 -7.65 20.97 18.06
CA SER A 244 -8.54 21.70 17.15
C SER A 244 -7.87 21.83 15.79
N ILE A 245 -7.51 20.69 15.21
CA ILE A 245 -6.85 20.65 13.90
C ILE A 245 -7.91 20.75 12.82
N ARG A 246 -7.73 21.69 11.90
CA ARG A 246 -8.68 21.96 10.83
C ARG A 246 -8.05 21.70 9.48
N PHE A 247 -8.84 21.12 8.59
CA PHE A 247 -8.50 20.86 7.21
C PHE A 247 -9.59 21.46 6.32
N ASP A 248 -9.20 22.28 5.34
CA ASP A 248 -10.14 22.91 4.40
C ASP A 248 -10.04 22.24 3.02
N GLY A 249 -11.04 21.41 2.71
CA GLY A 249 -11.16 20.70 1.44
C GLY A 249 -11.70 21.55 0.29
N SER A 250 -12.17 22.78 0.52
CA SER A 250 -12.89 23.60 -0.47
C SER A 250 -12.13 23.88 -1.78
N ASN A 251 -10.80 23.79 -1.76
CA ASN A 251 -9.94 24.00 -2.93
C ASN A 251 -9.62 22.71 -3.71
N TYR A 252 -10.17 21.57 -3.32
CA TYR A 252 -9.89 20.29 -3.94
C TYR A 252 -11.08 19.81 -4.75
N ARG A 253 -10.86 19.49 -6.03
CA ARG A 253 -11.91 18.88 -6.86
C ARG A 253 -11.93 17.37 -6.61
N LYS A 254 -13.10 16.80 -6.30
CA LYS A 254 -13.25 15.34 -6.26
C LYS A 254 -13.03 14.80 -7.67
N ARG A 255 -12.03 13.95 -7.80
CA ARG A 255 -11.81 13.10 -8.95
C ARG A 255 -11.90 11.68 -8.43
N GLU A 256 -13.06 11.06 -8.59
CA GLU A 256 -13.14 9.62 -8.43
C GLU A 256 -12.32 9.03 -9.56
N ASN A 257 -11.28 8.28 -9.23
CA ASN A 257 -10.57 7.52 -10.25
C ASN A 257 -11.53 6.42 -10.69
N ILE A 258 -12.19 6.61 -11.84
CA ILE A 258 -12.93 5.53 -12.50
C ILE A 258 -11.85 4.56 -12.98
N VAL A 259 -11.73 3.43 -12.28
CA VAL A 259 -10.62 2.49 -12.51
C VAL A 259 -10.61 2.00 -13.95
N ALA A 260 -11.79 1.86 -14.58
CA ALA A 260 -11.92 1.53 -15.99
C ALA A 260 -11.29 2.60 -16.91
N GLU A 261 -11.55 3.89 -16.69
CA GLU A 261 -11.02 4.97 -17.54
C GLU A 261 -9.50 5.13 -17.41
N ASP A 262 -8.97 5.04 -16.19
CA ASP A 262 -7.51 5.12 -16.00
C ASP A 262 -6.81 3.84 -16.51
N HIS A 263 -7.44 2.67 -16.35
CA HIS A 263 -6.95 1.44 -16.94
C HIS A 263 -6.85 1.54 -18.46
N GLU A 264 -7.93 1.99 -19.12
CA GLU A 264 -7.99 2.16 -20.57
C GLU A 264 -6.94 3.17 -21.06
N ARG A 265 -6.81 4.31 -20.39
CA ARG A 265 -5.81 5.32 -20.73
C ARG A 265 -4.38 4.80 -20.62
N VAL A 266 -4.03 4.12 -19.53
CA VAL A 266 -2.69 3.55 -19.32
C VAL A 266 -2.40 2.46 -20.35
N THR A 267 -3.39 1.59 -20.61
CA THR A 267 -3.33 0.56 -21.65
C THR A 267 -3.00 1.17 -23.01
N ASN A 268 -3.77 2.17 -23.45
CA ASN A 268 -3.60 2.78 -24.77
C ASN A 268 -2.21 3.40 -24.95
N VAL A 269 -1.70 4.09 -23.92
CA VAL A 269 -0.34 4.67 -23.96
C VAL A 269 0.75 3.60 -24.05
N LYS A 270 0.61 2.51 -23.28
CA LYS A 270 1.61 1.43 -23.31
C LYS A 270 1.57 0.67 -24.64
N GLU A 271 0.39 0.41 -25.20
CA GLU A 271 0.24 -0.25 -26.51
C GLU A 271 0.82 0.57 -27.67
N ASP A 272 0.62 1.89 -27.67
CA ASP A 272 1.24 2.79 -28.66
C ASP A 272 2.77 2.75 -28.55
N TYR A 273 3.32 2.76 -27.33
CA TYR A 273 4.76 2.60 -27.10
C TYR A 273 5.28 1.26 -27.64
N LEU A 274 4.62 0.14 -27.32
CA LEU A 274 5.03 -1.20 -27.78
C LEU A 274 4.96 -1.31 -29.31
N THR A 275 3.94 -0.71 -29.93
CA THR A 275 3.76 -0.69 -31.38
C THR A 275 4.87 0.11 -32.06
N LYS A 276 5.16 1.33 -31.59
CA LYS A 276 6.28 2.15 -32.10
C LYS A 276 7.62 1.44 -31.95
N LYS A 277 7.82 0.73 -30.84
CA LYS A 277 9.02 -0.08 -30.60
C LYS A 277 9.13 -1.22 -31.62
N GLN A 278 8.05 -1.95 -31.89
CA GLN A 278 8.00 -2.98 -32.93
C GLN A 278 8.29 -2.42 -34.33
N GLU A 279 7.74 -1.26 -34.67
CA GLU A 279 8.03 -0.59 -35.95
C GLU A 279 9.51 -0.25 -36.10
N ASN A 280 10.15 0.25 -35.05
CA ASN A 280 11.58 0.56 -35.06
C ASN A 280 12.44 -0.69 -35.25
N ILE A 281 12.07 -1.80 -34.60
CA ILE A 281 12.73 -3.10 -34.79
C ILE A 281 12.60 -3.56 -36.25
N ASN A 282 11.40 -3.46 -36.83
CA ASN A 282 11.13 -3.87 -38.21
C ASN A 282 11.88 -3.02 -39.24
N ARG A 283 12.24 -1.78 -38.90
CA ARG A 283 13.03 -0.86 -39.74
C ARG A 283 14.55 -1.04 -39.58
N ALA A 284 15.01 -1.89 -38.67
CA ALA A 284 16.44 -2.06 -38.39
C ALA A 284 17.20 -2.63 -39.60
N THR A 285 18.40 -2.09 -39.86
CA THR A 285 19.25 -2.57 -40.95
C THR A 285 19.96 -3.89 -40.59
N ASN A 286 20.49 -4.61 -41.59
CA ASN A 286 21.31 -5.80 -41.33
C ASN A 286 22.51 -5.52 -40.39
N SER A 287 23.06 -4.30 -40.42
CA SER A 287 24.17 -3.89 -39.56
C SER A 287 23.78 -3.71 -38.08
N GLU A 288 22.49 -3.68 -37.77
CA GLU A 288 21.92 -3.48 -36.44
C GLU A 288 21.17 -4.72 -35.94
N ARG A 289 21.20 -5.81 -36.71
CA ARG A 289 20.35 -6.99 -36.48
C ARG A 289 20.56 -7.62 -35.10
N THR A 290 21.79 -7.68 -34.60
CA THR A 290 22.07 -8.21 -33.25
C THR A 290 21.46 -7.33 -32.14
N ILE A 291 21.51 -6.00 -32.29
CA ILE A 291 20.90 -5.06 -31.35
C ILE A 291 19.37 -5.13 -31.46
N ALA A 292 18.84 -5.19 -32.69
CA ALA A 292 17.42 -5.32 -32.95
C ALA A 292 16.83 -6.62 -32.39
N ASN A 293 17.55 -7.74 -32.47
CA ASN A 293 17.14 -9.01 -31.85
C ASN A 293 17.03 -8.87 -30.32
N LYS A 294 18.00 -8.21 -29.67
CA LYS A 294 17.95 -7.96 -28.22
C LYS A 294 16.80 -7.00 -27.86
N GLU A 295 16.52 -6.00 -28.69
CA GLU A 295 15.36 -5.13 -28.53
C GLU A 295 14.03 -5.90 -28.68
N GLN A 296 13.97 -6.90 -29.56
CA GLN A 296 12.81 -7.79 -29.71
C GLN A 296 12.61 -8.67 -28.46
N GLU A 297 13.68 -9.20 -27.86
CA GLU A 297 13.59 -9.92 -26.58
C GLU A 297 12.98 -9.02 -25.49
N ILE A 298 13.47 -7.78 -25.35
CA ILE A 298 12.91 -6.79 -24.41
C ILE A 298 11.42 -6.54 -24.70
N LEU A 299 11.07 -6.32 -25.98
CA LEU A 299 9.69 -6.05 -26.38
C LEU A 299 8.74 -7.21 -26.02
N ASN A 300 9.20 -8.45 -26.21
CA ASN A 300 8.40 -9.64 -25.87
C ASN A 300 8.08 -9.68 -24.37
N THR A 301 9.09 -9.46 -23.52
CA THR A 301 8.90 -9.42 -22.05
C THR A 301 7.98 -8.25 -21.64
N GLU A 302 8.21 -7.04 -22.16
CA GLU A 302 7.35 -5.88 -21.85
C GLU A 302 5.89 -6.08 -22.29
N SER A 303 5.67 -6.80 -23.39
CA SER A 303 4.32 -7.13 -23.89
C SER A 303 3.63 -8.17 -22.99
N GLU A 304 4.38 -9.15 -22.49
CA GLU A 304 3.85 -10.13 -21.53
C GLU A 304 3.49 -9.46 -20.20
N MET A 305 4.35 -8.59 -19.68
CA MET A 305 4.08 -7.80 -18.46
C MET A 305 2.79 -6.98 -18.60
N GLU A 306 2.60 -6.30 -19.74
CA GLU A 306 1.38 -5.53 -19.99
C GLU A 306 0.14 -6.43 -20.09
N SER A 307 0.26 -7.61 -20.70
CA SER A 307 -0.83 -8.60 -20.74
C SER A 307 -1.20 -9.13 -19.34
N LYS A 308 -0.22 -9.40 -18.47
CA LYS A 308 -0.45 -9.78 -17.06
C LYS A 308 -1.17 -8.66 -16.31
N ARG A 309 -0.70 -7.42 -16.44
CA ARG A 309 -1.33 -6.23 -15.82
C ARG A 309 -2.78 -6.06 -16.24
N LYS A 310 -3.08 -6.20 -17.54
CA LYS A 310 -4.45 -6.10 -18.07
C LYS A 310 -5.37 -7.17 -17.52
N ARG A 311 -4.94 -8.43 -17.52
CA ARG A 311 -5.74 -9.52 -16.96
C ARG A 311 -6.08 -9.29 -15.49
N ALA A 312 -5.10 -8.88 -14.70
CA ALA A 312 -5.33 -8.59 -13.29
C ALA A 312 -6.25 -7.38 -13.07
N MET A 313 -6.11 -6.32 -13.88
CA MET A 313 -6.97 -5.14 -13.75
C MET A 313 -8.40 -5.38 -14.25
N ASN A 314 -8.58 -6.13 -15.33
CA ASN A 314 -9.92 -6.50 -15.80
C ASN A 314 -10.64 -7.35 -14.76
N LYS A 315 -9.94 -8.32 -14.17
CA LYS A 315 -10.46 -9.13 -13.06
C LYS A 315 -10.84 -8.25 -11.86
N TYR A 316 -10.01 -7.28 -11.48
CA TYR A 316 -10.34 -6.31 -10.42
C TYR A 316 -11.64 -5.52 -10.72
N ILE A 317 -11.81 -5.08 -11.97
CA ILE A 317 -13.00 -4.33 -12.42
C ILE A 317 -14.24 -5.22 -12.43
N GLU A 318 -14.12 -6.43 -12.98
CA GLU A 318 -15.20 -7.44 -13.05
C GLU A 318 -15.66 -7.86 -11.65
N ASP A 319 -14.74 -8.05 -10.72
CA ASP A 319 -15.02 -8.44 -9.34
C ASP A 319 -15.63 -7.28 -8.51
N GLY A 320 -15.67 -6.04 -9.04
CA GLY A 320 -16.14 -4.87 -8.30
C GLY A 320 -15.33 -4.61 -7.01
N ALA A 321 -14.07 -5.06 -6.99
CA ALA A 321 -13.32 -5.21 -5.76
C ALA A 321 -13.04 -3.86 -5.06
N PRO A 322 -13.07 -3.81 -3.72
CA PRO A 322 -12.84 -2.59 -2.98
C PRO A 322 -11.37 -2.13 -3.12
N ALA A 323 -11.10 -0.84 -2.90
CA ALA A 323 -9.78 -0.23 -3.14
C ALA A 323 -8.66 -0.90 -2.33
N GLU A 324 -9.03 -1.46 -1.19
CA GLU A 324 -8.21 -2.20 -0.24
C GLU A 324 -7.63 -3.49 -0.82
N GLN A 325 -8.30 -4.10 -1.81
CA GLN A 325 -7.80 -5.31 -2.48
C GLN A 325 -6.91 -5.00 -3.69
N ASN A 326 -6.77 -3.75 -4.09
CA ASN A 326 -5.99 -3.36 -5.27
C ASN A 326 -4.52 -3.85 -5.21
N SER A 327 -3.90 -3.89 -4.03
CA SER A 327 -2.54 -4.40 -3.88
C SER A 327 -2.42 -5.88 -4.28
N ARG A 328 -3.44 -6.69 -3.97
CA ARG A 328 -3.49 -8.10 -4.36
C ARG A 328 -3.55 -8.25 -5.88
N TYR A 329 -4.45 -7.52 -6.55
CA TYR A 329 -4.53 -7.56 -8.01
C TYR A 329 -3.29 -6.95 -8.68
N ALA A 330 -2.67 -5.92 -8.08
CA ALA A 330 -1.41 -5.38 -8.57
C ALA A 330 -0.27 -6.42 -8.50
N LEU A 331 -0.20 -7.21 -7.43
CA LEU A 331 0.75 -8.32 -7.26
C LEU A 331 0.44 -9.52 -8.17
N GLU A 332 -0.82 -9.72 -8.59
CA GLU A 332 -1.18 -10.68 -9.64
C GLU A 332 -0.75 -10.18 -11.04
N GLY A 333 -0.75 -8.86 -11.24
CA GLY A 333 -0.47 -8.20 -12.52
C GLY A 333 1.00 -7.88 -12.79
N PHE A 334 1.89 -8.04 -11.81
CA PHE A 334 3.30 -7.71 -11.91
C PHE A 334 4.18 -8.73 -11.19
N ASP A 335 5.06 -9.40 -11.93
CA ASP A 335 6.16 -10.19 -11.36
C ASP A 335 7.46 -9.37 -11.43
N PRO A 336 8.09 -9.02 -10.29
CA PRO A 336 9.36 -8.30 -10.25
C PRO A 336 10.47 -8.97 -11.07
N LYS A 337 10.42 -10.30 -11.28
CA LYS A 337 11.38 -11.03 -12.10
C LYS A 337 11.35 -10.58 -13.56
N ASP A 338 10.17 -10.23 -14.08
CA ASP A 338 10.01 -9.77 -15.46
C ASP A 338 10.70 -8.40 -15.66
N ASP A 339 10.61 -7.48 -14.69
CA ASP A 339 11.32 -6.18 -14.75
C ASP A 339 12.85 -6.36 -14.65
N ILE A 340 13.32 -7.28 -13.80
CA ILE A 340 14.74 -7.64 -13.74
C ILE A 340 15.22 -8.17 -15.09
N GLU A 341 14.43 -9.04 -15.73
CA GLU A 341 14.75 -9.56 -17.06
C GLU A 341 14.91 -8.43 -18.07
N VAL A 342 13.95 -7.49 -18.12
CA VAL A 342 14.01 -6.32 -19.00
C VAL A 342 15.30 -5.52 -18.75
N LYS A 343 15.62 -5.20 -17.49
CA LYS A 343 16.82 -4.41 -17.15
C LYS A 343 18.13 -5.13 -17.45
N LYS A 344 18.16 -6.45 -17.27
CA LYS A 344 19.29 -7.30 -17.68
C LYS A 344 19.48 -7.24 -19.19
N LEU A 345 18.41 -7.43 -19.97
CA LEU A 345 18.44 -7.35 -21.43
C LEU A 345 18.82 -5.94 -21.93
N GLU A 346 18.42 -4.88 -21.23
CA GLU A 346 18.84 -3.51 -21.53
C GLU A 346 20.35 -3.31 -21.32
N CYS A 347 20.94 -3.90 -20.27
CA CYS A 347 22.38 -3.89 -20.05
C CYS A 347 23.11 -4.65 -21.18
N GLU A 348 22.63 -5.85 -21.55
CA GLU A 348 23.18 -6.63 -22.66
C GLU A 348 23.11 -5.86 -23.98
N LYS A 349 21.98 -5.22 -24.27
CA LYS A 349 21.81 -4.35 -25.44
C LYS A 349 22.82 -3.21 -25.43
N ARG A 350 23.03 -2.57 -24.28
CA ARG A 350 23.98 -1.45 -24.15
C ARG A 350 25.42 -1.91 -24.40
N ILE A 351 25.81 -3.09 -23.90
CA ILE A 351 27.13 -3.68 -24.19
C ILE A 351 27.32 -3.85 -25.70
N LEU A 352 26.35 -4.41 -26.43
CA LEU A 352 26.43 -4.57 -27.88
C LEU A 352 26.61 -3.22 -28.62
N ILE A 353 25.95 -2.16 -28.15
CA ILE A 353 26.12 -0.81 -28.68
C ILE A 353 27.53 -0.28 -28.41
N ILE A 354 28.06 -0.51 -27.21
CA ILE A 354 29.41 -0.10 -26.83
C ILE A 354 30.46 -0.84 -27.67
N GLU A 355 30.33 -2.16 -27.83
CA GLU A 355 31.24 -2.98 -28.66
C GLU A 355 31.32 -2.46 -30.09
N LYS A 356 30.16 -2.23 -30.74
CA LYS A 356 30.09 -1.68 -32.09
C LYS A 356 30.74 -0.29 -32.20
N LYS A 357 30.73 0.53 -31.14
CA LYS A 357 31.43 1.82 -31.09
C LYS A 357 32.94 1.65 -30.92
N LEU A 358 33.35 0.76 -30.02
CA LEU A 358 34.75 0.47 -29.74
C LEU A 358 35.47 -0.12 -30.96
N ASP A 359 34.81 -0.98 -31.74
CA ASP A 359 35.35 -1.55 -32.99
C ASP A 359 35.77 -0.48 -34.02
N ARG A 360 35.19 0.72 -33.92
CA ARG A 360 35.45 1.86 -34.81
C ARG A 360 36.36 2.91 -34.17
N MET A 361 36.80 2.70 -32.93
CA MET A 361 37.64 3.61 -32.18
C MET A 361 39.03 3.01 -31.92
N THR A 362 40.04 3.87 -31.87
CA THR A 362 41.35 3.48 -31.37
C THR A 362 41.44 3.80 -29.88
N ASN A 363 42.34 3.13 -29.17
CA ASN A 363 42.62 3.38 -27.74
C ASN A 363 43.14 4.80 -27.42
N ARG A 364 43.42 5.61 -28.44
CA ARG A 364 43.79 7.03 -28.31
C ARG A 364 42.57 7.96 -28.28
N ASN A 365 41.36 7.45 -28.54
CA ASN A 365 40.14 8.23 -28.42
C ASN A 365 39.85 8.47 -26.92
N PRO A 366 39.61 9.72 -26.49
CA PRO A 366 39.33 10.03 -25.08
C PRO A 366 38.11 9.31 -24.52
N ASP A 367 37.14 8.91 -25.36
CA ASP A 367 35.95 8.17 -24.93
C ASP A 367 36.19 6.65 -24.81
N TYR A 368 37.32 6.13 -25.31
CA TYR A 368 37.59 4.69 -25.33
C TYR A 368 37.62 4.09 -23.93
N THR A 369 38.39 4.69 -23.01
CA THR A 369 38.51 4.22 -21.62
C THR A 369 37.16 4.29 -20.90
N LYS A 370 36.41 5.38 -21.09
CA LYS A 370 35.09 5.57 -20.49
C LYS A 370 34.10 4.50 -20.94
N LEU A 371 34.08 4.17 -22.23
CA LEU A 371 33.22 3.14 -22.78
C LEU A 371 33.61 1.73 -22.28
N GLN A 372 34.90 1.45 -22.11
CA GLN A 372 35.37 0.21 -21.51
C GLN A 372 34.97 0.07 -20.03
N GLU A 373 35.10 1.15 -19.25
CA GLU A 373 34.64 1.20 -17.85
C GLU A 373 33.12 1.03 -17.74
N GLU A 374 32.35 1.69 -18.61
CA GLU A 374 30.90 1.54 -18.70
C GLU A 374 30.53 0.08 -19.02
N LYS A 375 31.19 -0.54 -20.02
CA LYS A 375 30.97 -1.95 -20.37
C LYS A 375 31.23 -2.88 -19.18
N ALA A 376 32.37 -2.73 -18.49
CA ALA A 376 32.70 -3.58 -17.34
C ALA A 376 31.69 -3.40 -16.18
N CYS A 377 31.21 -2.18 -15.94
CA CYS A 377 30.16 -1.91 -14.96
C CYS A 377 28.84 -2.60 -15.31
N LEU A 378 28.44 -2.59 -16.59
CA LEU A 378 27.23 -3.25 -17.08
C LEU A 378 27.34 -4.78 -17.00
N GLU A 379 28.52 -5.36 -17.26
CA GLU A 379 28.76 -6.80 -17.10
C GLU A 379 28.57 -7.25 -15.64
N ILE A 380 29.05 -6.46 -14.68
CA ILE A 380 28.81 -6.71 -13.25
C ILE A 380 27.30 -6.62 -12.94
N LYS A 381 26.60 -5.60 -13.44
CA LYS A 381 25.14 -5.48 -13.26
C LYS A 381 24.38 -6.69 -13.80
N ILE A 382 24.78 -7.24 -14.95
CA ILE A 382 24.14 -8.43 -15.52
C ILE A 382 24.30 -9.64 -14.59
N ILE A 383 25.47 -9.81 -13.98
CA ILE A 383 25.71 -10.87 -12.98
C ILE A 383 24.81 -10.65 -11.77
N ASP A 384 24.76 -9.42 -11.24
CA ASP A 384 23.91 -9.08 -10.09
C ASP A 384 22.42 -9.33 -10.39
N TYR A 385 21.95 -8.98 -11.59
CA TYR A 385 20.57 -9.28 -12.01
C TYR A 385 20.30 -10.78 -12.11
N LYS A 386 21.23 -11.60 -12.62
CA LYS A 386 21.07 -13.05 -12.66
C LYS A 386 20.95 -13.64 -11.25
N ASN A 387 21.82 -13.23 -10.33
CA ASN A 387 21.75 -13.65 -8.93
C ASN A 387 20.41 -13.26 -8.29
N ALA A 388 19.89 -12.07 -8.62
CA ALA A 388 18.58 -11.62 -8.15
C ALA A 388 17.42 -12.46 -8.71
N GLN A 389 17.50 -12.91 -9.97
CA GLN A 389 16.51 -13.82 -10.55
C GLN A 389 16.54 -15.19 -9.89
N GLU A 390 17.73 -15.71 -9.58
CA GLU A 390 17.88 -16.98 -8.84
C GLU A 390 17.27 -16.89 -7.44
N GLU A 391 17.48 -15.79 -6.71
CA GLU A 391 16.82 -15.59 -5.41
C GLU A 391 15.30 -15.53 -5.56
N MET A 392 14.77 -14.87 -6.59
CA MET A 392 13.32 -14.85 -6.85
C MET A 392 12.73 -16.22 -7.16
N ASP A 393 13.49 -17.09 -7.83
CA ASP A 393 13.11 -18.48 -8.05
C ASP A 393 13.12 -19.28 -6.75
N GLN A 394 14.13 -19.07 -5.89
CA GLN A 394 14.15 -19.69 -4.56
C GLN A 394 12.99 -19.21 -3.68
N ILE A 395 12.63 -17.92 -3.70
CA ILE A 395 11.44 -17.39 -3.02
C ILE A 395 10.18 -18.13 -3.50
N GLN A 396 10.06 -18.33 -4.81
CA GLN A 396 8.93 -19.04 -5.40
C GLN A 396 8.87 -20.51 -4.93
N GLU A 397 10.01 -21.20 -4.90
CA GLU A 397 10.10 -22.59 -4.44
C GLU A 397 9.75 -22.72 -2.95
N ARG A 398 10.29 -21.84 -2.09
CA ARG A 398 9.99 -21.83 -0.65
C ARG A 398 8.50 -21.61 -0.36
N ASN A 399 7.81 -20.88 -1.22
CA ASN A 399 6.39 -20.55 -1.10
C ASN A 399 5.52 -21.23 -2.18
N THR A 400 5.89 -22.44 -2.63
CA THR A 400 5.20 -23.14 -3.73
C THR A 400 3.68 -23.29 -3.52
N ASN A 401 3.23 -23.44 -2.27
CA ASN A 401 1.82 -23.63 -1.93
C ASN A 401 1.06 -22.31 -1.68
N ASP A 402 1.75 -21.16 -1.70
CA ASP A 402 1.16 -19.85 -1.45
C ASP A 402 1.73 -18.81 -2.42
N SER A 403 1.10 -18.73 -3.59
CA SER A 403 1.49 -17.77 -4.65
C SER A 403 1.43 -16.31 -4.21
N HIS A 404 0.53 -15.97 -3.29
CA HIS A 404 0.40 -14.59 -2.83
C HIS A 404 1.57 -14.20 -1.94
N LYS A 405 1.92 -15.07 -0.97
CA LYS A 405 3.10 -14.91 -0.13
C LYS A 405 4.39 -14.89 -0.95
N ALA A 406 4.50 -15.74 -1.97
CA ALA A 406 5.63 -15.73 -2.90
C ALA A 406 5.80 -14.37 -3.59
N ASN A 407 4.71 -13.79 -4.13
CA ASN A 407 4.75 -12.51 -4.82
C ASN A 407 5.08 -11.33 -3.88
N VAL A 408 4.57 -11.36 -2.65
CA VAL A 408 4.94 -10.36 -1.62
C VAL A 408 6.42 -10.43 -1.28
N GLU A 409 6.96 -11.62 -1.03
CA GLU A 409 8.38 -11.80 -0.69
C GLU A 409 9.29 -11.41 -1.86
N LYS A 410 8.94 -11.75 -3.11
CA LYS A 410 9.64 -11.29 -4.32
C LYS A 410 9.67 -9.77 -4.42
N MET A 411 8.53 -9.11 -4.21
CA MET A 411 8.43 -7.66 -4.28
C MET A 411 9.27 -6.99 -3.20
N ASN A 412 9.22 -7.51 -1.96
CA ASN A 412 10.04 -7.03 -0.86
C ASN A 412 11.55 -7.15 -1.16
N TYR A 413 11.97 -8.29 -1.72
CA TYR A 413 13.34 -8.50 -2.15
C TYR A 413 13.74 -7.52 -3.26
N TYR A 414 12.88 -7.34 -4.26
CA TYR A 414 13.11 -6.39 -5.36
C TYR A 414 13.32 -4.96 -4.87
N ILE A 415 12.44 -4.47 -4.00
CA ILE A 415 12.52 -3.11 -3.44
C ILE A 415 13.74 -2.95 -2.53
N SER A 416 14.00 -3.93 -1.66
CA SER A 416 15.03 -3.81 -0.61
C SER A 416 16.45 -4.09 -1.10
N ASN A 417 16.61 -4.97 -2.09
CA ASN A 417 17.91 -5.45 -2.53
C ASN A 417 18.22 -5.11 -3.98
N VAL A 418 17.26 -5.21 -4.90
CA VAL A 418 17.52 -5.04 -6.33
C VAL A 418 17.56 -3.57 -6.73
N ILE A 419 16.55 -2.79 -6.35
CA ILE A 419 16.50 -1.36 -6.69
C ILE A 419 17.73 -0.60 -6.16
N PRO A 420 18.04 -0.61 -4.84
CA PRO A 420 19.11 0.22 -4.32
C PRO A 420 20.51 -0.25 -4.72
N ASN A 421 20.74 -1.56 -4.84
CA ASN A 421 22.08 -2.09 -5.04
C ASN A 421 22.43 -2.31 -6.52
N ILE A 422 21.44 -2.60 -7.37
CA ILE A 422 21.66 -2.96 -8.77
C ILE A 422 21.11 -1.88 -9.70
N VAL A 423 19.82 -1.53 -9.59
CA VAL A 423 19.19 -0.57 -10.50
C VAL A 423 19.80 0.82 -10.36
N ALA A 424 19.90 1.32 -9.12
CA ALA A 424 20.36 2.68 -8.82
C ALA A 424 21.87 2.91 -9.05
N LYS A 425 22.68 1.83 -9.11
CA LYS A 425 24.12 1.91 -9.37
C LYS A 425 24.36 2.53 -10.75
N ARG A 426 25.16 3.60 -10.84
CA ARG A 426 25.43 4.26 -12.13
C ARG A 426 26.59 3.56 -12.84
N CYS A 427 26.33 3.22 -14.10
CA CYS A 427 27.29 3.05 -15.17
C CYS A 427 27.01 4.22 -16.14
#